data_AF-A0A354YYU1-F1
#
_entry.id   AF-A0A354YYU1-F1
#
_cell.length_a   1.000
_cell.length_b   1.000
_cell.length_c   1.000
_cell.angle_alpha   90.00
_cell.angle_beta   90.00
_cell.angle_gamma   90.00
#
_symmetry.space_group_name_H-M   'P 1'
#
loop_
_entity.id
_entity.type
_entity.pdbx_description
1 polymer ?
#
loop_
_entity_poly.entity_id
_entity_poly.type
_entity_poly.pdbx_seq_one_letter_code
_entity_poly.pdbx_strand_id
1 'polypeptide(L)' 'YNIQFIGPPPEVIELMGDKVRARELVKNVGVPVVPGSDGAVQSYKEALDVARDIGYPVMIKASAGG' A
#
# COMPACT_ATOMS: atom_id res chain seq x y z
N TYR A 1 24.90 -16.35 -13.07
CA TYR A 1 25.47 -15.08 -13.57
C TYR A 1 26.00 -14.29 -12.38
N ASN A 2 27.15 -13.62 -12.50
CA ASN A 2 27.72 -12.77 -11.45
C ASN A 2 27.62 -11.30 -11.88
N ILE A 3 26.39 -10.78 -11.92
CA ILE A 3 26.10 -9.42 -12.35
C ILE A 3 25.79 -8.61 -11.11
N GLN A 4 26.54 -7.52 -10.89
CA GLN A 4 26.23 -6.58 -9.82
C GLN A 4 24.99 -5.77 -10.19
N PHE A 5 23.93 -5.89 -9.38
CA PHE A 5 22.78 -5.01 -9.48
C PHE A 5 23.09 -3.66 -8.83
N ILE A 6 22.83 -2.56 -9.53
CA ILE A 6 22.94 -1.20 -8.99
C ILE A 6 21.55 -0.81 -8.44
N GLY A 7 21.34 -1.05 -7.16
CA GLY A 7 20.10 -0.74 -6.48
C GLY A 7 20.03 -1.40 -5.10
N PRO A 8 18.86 -1.37 -4.44
CA PRO A 8 18.71 -1.97 -3.13
C PRO A 8 18.80 -3.51 -3.19
N PRO A 9 19.01 -4.18 -2.05
CA PRO A 9 19.00 -5.63 -1.97
C PRO A 9 17.71 -6.23 -2.53
N PRO A 10 17.74 -7.43 -3.14
CA PRO A 10 16.55 -8.08 -3.69
C PRO A 10 15.40 -8.21 -2.69
N GLU A 11 15.69 -8.48 -1.41
CA GLU A 11 14.65 -8.60 -0.39
C GLU A 11 13.91 -7.27 -0.16
N VAL A 12 14.61 -6.14 -0.27
CA VAL A 12 14.00 -4.81 -0.17
C VAL A 12 13.12 -4.51 -1.38
N ILE A 13 13.54 -4.93 -2.57
CA ILE A 13 12.73 -4.77 -3.80
C ILE A 13 11.44 -5.58 -3.69
N GLU A 14 11.53 -6.83 -3.25
CA GLU A 14 10.38 -7.71 -3.06
C GLU A 14 9.43 -7.16 -2.00
N LEU A 15 9.96 -6.72 -0.86
CA LEU A 15 9.16 -6.14 0.22
C LEU A 15 8.43 -4.86 -0.22
N MET A 16 9.12 -3.97 -0.92
CA MET A 16 8.57 -2.67 -1.34
C MET A 16 7.69 -2.78 -2.59
N GLY A 17 7.77 -3.88 -3.35
CA GLY A 17 6.88 -4.17 -4.48
C GLY A 17 5.44 -4.51 -4.06
N ASP A 18 5.27 -5.05 -2.84
CA ASP A 18 3.95 -5.25 -2.23
C ASP A 18 3.54 -4.00 -1.44
N LYS A 19 2.61 -3.22 -2.00
CA LYS A 19 2.14 -1.98 -1.40
C LYS A 19 1.48 -2.17 -0.02
N VAL A 20 0.85 -3.32 0.22
CA VAL A 20 0.19 -3.60 1.50
C VAL A 20 1.27 -3.82 2.56
N ARG A 21 2.22 -4.73 2.30
CA ARG A 21 3.33 -5.01 3.22
C ARG A 21 4.23 -3.79 3.42
N ALA A 22 4.50 -3.03 2.37
CA ALA A 22 5.26 -1.78 2.46
C ALA A 22 4.55 -0.77 3.37
N ARG A 23 3.23 -0.61 3.22
CA ARG A 23 2.43 0.31 4.07
C ARG A 23 2.41 -0.16 5.53
N GLU A 24 2.29 -1.46 5.78
CA GLU A 24 2.38 -2.02 7.14
C GLU A 24 3.74 -1.77 7.77
N LEU A 25 4.83 -2.00 7.03
CA LEU A 25 6.18 -1.69 7.51
C LEU A 25 6.32 -0.21 7.87
N VAL A 26 5.89 0.68 6.97
CA VAL A 26 5.97 2.14 7.13
C VAL A 26 5.13 2.59 8.35
N LYS A 27 3.94 2.03 8.56
CA LYS A 27 3.13 2.23 9.77
C LYS A 27 3.90 1.81 11.04
N ASN A 28 4.52 0.62 11.02
CA ASN A 28 5.22 0.05 12.18
C ASN A 28 6.45 0.86 12.60
N VAL A 29 7.14 1.50 11.66
CA VAL A 29 8.29 2.36 11.95
C VAL A 29 7.91 3.81 12.28
N GLY A 30 6.61 4.08 12.47
CA GLY A 30 6.10 5.37 12.91
C GLY A 30 6.06 6.45 11.83
N VAL A 31 6.19 6.08 10.56
CA VAL A 31 6.07 7.03 9.45
C VAL A 31 4.57 7.28 9.17
N PRO A 32 4.12 8.55 9.11
CA PRO A 32 2.74 8.87 8.82
C PRO A 32 2.33 8.34 7.44
N VAL A 33 1.23 7.58 7.40
CA VAL A 33 0.62 7.09 6.16
C VAL A 33 -0.73 7.72 5.94
N VAL A 34 -1.12 7.88 4.67
CA VAL A 34 -2.46 8.35 4.32
C VAL A 34 -3.49 7.32 4.79
N PRO A 35 -4.57 7.74 5.47
CA PRO A 35 -5.69 6.88 5.81
C PRO A 35 -6.34 6.27 4.55
N GLY A 36 -6.77 5.02 4.64
CA GLY A 36 -7.18 4.22 3.48
C GLY A 36 -7.48 2.80 3.91
N SER A 37 -8.20 2.03 3.08
CA SER A 37 -8.54 0.63 3.35
C SER A 37 -7.30 -0.22 3.71
N ASP A 38 -7.47 -1.22 4.58
CA ASP A 38 -6.40 -2.17 4.96
C ASP A 38 -6.15 -3.27 3.91
N GLY A 39 -6.41 -2.96 2.63
CA GLY A 39 -6.27 -3.88 1.53
C GLY A 39 -7.13 -3.51 0.32
N ALA A 40 -7.28 -4.47 -0.59
CA ALA A 40 -8.18 -4.33 -1.73
C ALA A 40 -9.63 -4.40 -1.27
N VAL A 41 -10.41 -3.37 -1.60
CA VAL A 41 -11.84 -3.32 -1.35
C VAL A 41 -12.56 -4.16 -2.40
N GLN A 42 -13.37 -5.13 -1.97
CA GLN A 42 -13.99 -6.13 -2.87
C GLN A 42 -15.47 -5.86 -3.16
N SER A 43 -16.10 -4.94 -2.44
CA SER A 43 -17.51 -4.62 -2.65
C SER A 43 -17.82 -3.13 -2.53
N TYR A 44 -18.92 -2.72 -3.16
CA TYR A 44 -19.45 -1.37 -3.04
C TYR A 44 -19.80 -1.00 -1.60
N LYS A 45 -20.35 -1.94 -0.83
CA LYS A 45 -20.71 -1.71 0.58
C LYS A 45 -19.46 -1.41 1.42
N GLU A 46 -18.44 -2.23 1.28
CA GLU A 46 -17.15 -2.04 1.94
C GLU A 46 -16.51 -0.70 1.55
N ALA A 47 -16.59 -0.31 0.27
CA ALA A 47 -16.10 0.99 -0.18
C ALA A 47 -16.81 2.17 0.52
N LEU A 48 -18.13 2.07 0.71
CA LEU A 48 -18.91 3.09 1.41
C LEU A 48 -18.54 3.18 2.90
N ASP A 49 -18.40 2.05 3.57
CA ASP A 49 -18.06 2.01 5.00
C ASP A 49 -16.67 2.62 5.22
N VAL A 50 -15.67 2.21 4.41
CA VAL A 50 -14.33 2.80 4.43
C VAL A 50 -14.34 4.31 4.14
N ALA A 51 -15.13 4.77 3.17
CA ALA A 51 -15.19 6.18 2.83
C ALA A 51 -15.79 7.04 3.96
N ARG A 52 -16.76 6.49 4.71
CA ARG A 52 -17.33 7.16 5.89
C ARG A 52 -16.34 7.23 7.04
N ASP A 53 -15.59 6.16 7.26
CA ASP A 53 -14.57 6.10 8.32
C ASP A 53 -13.40 7.06 8.07
N ILE A 54 -13.00 7.22 6.80
CA ILE A 54 -11.95 8.18 6.40
C ILE A 54 -12.48 9.61 6.38
N GLY A 55 -13.73 9.81 5.95
CA GLY A 55 -14.31 11.12 5.67
C GLY A 55 -14.03 11.59 4.24
N TYR A 56 -14.99 12.30 3.65
CA TYR A 56 -14.86 12.83 2.29
C TYR A 56 -14.00 14.12 2.26
N PRO A 57 -13.28 14.38 1.15
CA PRO A 57 -13.23 13.60 -0.09
C PRO A 57 -12.30 12.38 -0.01
N VAL A 58 -12.62 11.34 -0.80
CA VAL A 58 -11.81 10.13 -0.93
C VAL A 58 -11.39 9.88 -2.37
N MET A 59 -10.28 9.16 -2.57
CA MET A 59 -9.75 8.78 -3.88
C MET A 59 -9.74 7.26 -4.02
N ILE A 60 -10.24 6.76 -5.16
CA ILE A 60 -10.19 5.33 -5.51
C ILE A 60 -8.99 5.11 -6.44
N LYS A 61 -8.09 4.20 -6.07
CA LYS A 61 -6.93 3.79 -6.89
C LYS A 61 -6.94 2.28 -7.10
N ALA A 62 -6.56 1.83 -8.29
CA ALA A 62 -6.32 0.41 -8.54
C ALA A 62 -5.16 -0.12 -7.68
N SER A 63 -5.35 -1.26 -7.02
CA SER A 63 -4.31 -1.88 -6.16
C SER A 63 -3.01 -2.12 -6.94
N ALA A 64 -3.12 -2.62 -8.17
CA ALA A 64 -2.00 -2.87 -9.09
C ALA A 64 -1.66 -1.71 -10.05
N GLY A 65 -2.22 -0.50 -9.84
CA GLY A 65 -1.94 0.65 -10.70
C GLY A 65 -0.59 1.31 -10.37
N GLY A 66 0.20 1.63 -11.40
CA GLY A 66 1.50 2.32 -11.31
C GLY A 66 1.49 3.53 -10.39
#